data_AF-A0A5A7NYU1-F1
#
_entry.id   AF-A0A5A7NYU1-F1
#
_cell.length_a   1.000
_cell.length_b   1.000
_cell.length_c   1.000
_cell.angle_alpha   90.00
_cell.angle_beta   90.00
_cell.angle_gamma   90.00
#
_symmetry.space_group_name_H-M   'P 1'
#
loop_
_entity.id
_entity.type
_entity.pdbx_description
1 polymer ?
#
loop_
_entity_poly.entity_id
_entity_poly.type
_entity_poly.pdbx_seq_one_letter_code
_entity_poly.pdbx_strand_id
1 'polypeptide(L)'
;MQKGNNNVPKTNGGLLRFLEWANLQYVTSASFIITAYSDFLNITKSTIQCNNGIVQPQELIAFAKSQVDYILGSNPKQMSYMVGFGPNYPKQVHHREASIVSIKQDPNPVGCQDGFNEWFNKKSENPNVVVGSIVGGPNQGDEYRDERDNYQQAEPATANNAPLVGVLARLAN
;
A
#
# COMPACT_ATOMS: atom_id res chain seq x y z
N MET A 1 11.98 -12.96 -9.81
CA MET A 1 10.57 -13.40 -9.72
C MET A 1 9.87 -13.16 -11.06
N GLN A 2 8.87 -13.99 -11.42
CA GLN A 2 8.21 -14.09 -12.76
C GLN A 2 8.76 -15.21 -13.68
N LYS A 3 8.99 -16.41 -13.13
CA LYS A 3 9.51 -17.57 -13.88
C LYS A 3 8.42 -18.57 -14.32
N GLY A 4 7.14 -18.29 -14.05
CA GLY A 4 6.00 -19.15 -14.42
C GLY A 4 5.43 -18.82 -15.81
N ASN A 5 4.41 -19.57 -16.24
CA ASN A 5 3.70 -19.34 -17.50
C ASN A 5 2.69 -18.18 -17.43
N ASN A 6 2.03 -18.02 -16.29
CA ASN A 6 0.96 -17.04 -16.08
C ASN A 6 1.36 -16.10 -14.94
N ASN A 7 2.39 -15.29 -15.17
CA ASN A 7 2.86 -14.40 -14.13
C ASN A 7 1.92 -13.19 -13.96
N VAL A 8 1.83 -12.68 -12.73
CA VAL A 8 1.04 -11.48 -12.42
C VAL A 8 1.69 -10.25 -13.08
N PRO A 9 0.95 -9.43 -13.84
CA PRO A 9 1.46 -8.20 -14.43
C PRO A 9 2.05 -7.24 -13.39
N LYS A 10 2.85 -6.29 -13.87
CA LYS A 10 3.41 -5.22 -13.03
C LYS A 10 3.12 -3.85 -13.62
N THR A 11 3.14 -2.82 -12.76
CA THR A 11 3.25 -1.43 -13.20
C THR A 11 4.61 -1.18 -13.86
N ASN A 12 4.79 -0.02 -14.49
CA ASN A 12 6.08 0.34 -15.11
C ASN A 12 7.21 0.43 -14.07
N GLY A 13 6.88 0.82 -12.84
CA GLY A 13 7.77 0.87 -11.67
C GLY A 13 7.96 -0.46 -10.95
N GLY A 14 7.32 -1.55 -11.39
CA GLY A 14 7.58 -2.90 -10.89
C GLY A 14 6.70 -3.38 -9.73
N LEU A 15 5.65 -2.65 -9.37
CA LEU A 15 4.63 -3.08 -8.41
C LEU A 15 3.74 -4.17 -9.04
N LEU A 16 3.45 -5.24 -8.30
CA LEU A 16 2.47 -6.25 -8.74
C LEU A 16 1.10 -5.62 -9.00
N ARG A 17 0.45 -6.00 -10.10
CA ARG A 17 -0.88 -5.48 -10.48
C ARG A 17 -1.88 -6.61 -10.56
N PHE A 18 -2.81 -6.61 -9.62
CA PHE A 18 -3.93 -7.55 -9.55
C PHE A 18 -5.22 -6.92 -10.05
N LEU A 19 -5.51 -5.69 -9.61
CA LEU A 19 -6.69 -4.92 -10.00
C LEU A 19 -6.30 -3.50 -10.40
N GLU A 20 -7.25 -2.79 -11.00
CA GLU A 20 -7.06 -1.39 -11.39
C GLU A 20 -7.11 -0.42 -10.21
N TRP A 21 -7.99 -0.69 -9.23
CA TRP A 21 -8.24 0.16 -8.08
C TRP A 21 -7.93 -0.60 -6.79
N ALA A 22 -7.56 0.13 -5.73
CA ALA A 22 -7.19 -0.43 -4.43
C ALA A 22 -6.17 -1.59 -4.52
N ASN A 23 -5.24 -1.51 -5.49
CA ASN A 23 -4.34 -2.61 -5.82
C ASN A 23 -3.41 -2.98 -4.65
N LEU A 24 -3.05 -2.03 -3.79
CA LEU A 24 -2.17 -2.29 -2.63
C LEU A 24 -2.76 -3.29 -1.64
N GLN A 25 -4.08 -3.47 -1.57
CA GLN A 25 -4.70 -4.55 -0.79
C GLN A 25 -4.16 -5.94 -1.18
N TYR A 26 -4.02 -6.15 -2.49
CA TYR A 26 -3.57 -7.42 -3.05
C TYR A 26 -2.05 -7.54 -3.01
N VAL A 27 -1.34 -6.43 -3.23
CA VAL A 27 0.13 -6.43 -3.14
C VAL A 27 0.58 -6.77 -1.72
N THR A 28 -0.01 -6.19 -0.69
CA THR A 28 0.37 -6.47 0.71
C THR A 28 0.05 -7.92 1.06
N SER A 29 -1.13 -8.41 0.67
CA SER A 29 -1.55 -9.81 0.84
C SER A 29 -0.61 -10.80 0.13
N ALA A 30 -0.28 -10.54 -1.14
CA ALA A 30 0.64 -11.38 -1.90
C ALA A 30 2.05 -11.36 -1.30
N SER A 31 2.52 -10.19 -0.87
CA SER A 31 3.83 -10.04 -0.21
C SER A 31 3.89 -10.84 1.09
N PHE A 32 2.82 -10.85 1.88
CA PHE A 32 2.70 -11.69 3.07
C PHE A 32 2.81 -13.18 2.75
N ILE A 33 2.07 -13.67 1.77
CA ILE A 33 2.11 -15.08 1.36
C ILE A 33 3.50 -15.46 0.82
N ILE A 34 4.08 -14.63 -0.04
CA ILE A 34 5.44 -14.85 -0.59
C ILE A 34 6.47 -14.93 0.54
N THR A 35 6.34 -14.06 1.54
CA THR A 35 7.24 -14.01 2.70
C THR A 35 7.12 -15.27 3.55
N ALA A 36 5.90 -15.64 3.94
CA ALA A 36 5.66 -16.86 4.72
C ALA A 36 6.10 -18.13 3.97
N TYR A 37 5.86 -18.19 2.65
CA TYR A 37 6.26 -19.34 1.84
C TYR A 37 7.78 -19.41 1.64
N SER A 38 8.46 -18.28 1.54
CA SER A 38 9.93 -18.22 1.54
C SER A 38 10.50 -18.86 2.81
N ASP A 39 9.97 -18.51 3.99
CA ASP A 39 10.43 -19.09 5.25
C ASP A 39 10.17 -20.59 5.32
N PHE A 40 8.98 -21.02 4.88
CA PHE A 40 8.64 -22.44 4.79
C PHE A 40 9.63 -23.23 3.90
N LEU A 41 9.94 -22.72 2.71
CA LEU A 41 10.90 -23.36 1.80
C LEU A 41 12.32 -23.40 2.38
N ASN A 42 12.72 -22.36 3.11
CA ASN A 42 14.03 -22.32 3.76
C ASN A 42 14.16 -23.33 4.91
N ILE A 43 13.07 -23.54 5.67
CA ILE A 43 13.00 -24.57 6.73
C ILE A 43 13.05 -25.97 6.12
N THR A 44 12.27 -26.20 5.07
CA THR A 44 12.15 -27.50 4.40
C THR A 44 13.26 -27.79 3.38
N LYS A 45 14.24 -26.88 3.23
CA LYS A 45 15.35 -26.97 2.27
C LYS A 45 14.88 -27.24 0.84
N SER A 46 13.76 -26.61 0.47
CA SER A 46 13.07 -26.81 -0.80
C SER A 46 13.16 -25.57 -1.69
N THR A 47 12.85 -25.75 -2.98
CA THR A 47 12.84 -24.69 -4.00
C THR A 47 11.57 -24.78 -4.84
N ILE A 48 11.20 -23.70 -5.54
CA ILE A 48 10.08 -23.73 -6.50
C ILE A 48 10.64 -24.02 -7.89
N GLN A 49 10.12 -25.06 -8.52
CA GLN A 49 10.37 -25.36 -9.92
C GLN A 49 9.36 -24.62 -10.79
N CYS A 50 9.84 -23.76 -11.70
CA CYS A 50 9.01 -23.10 -12.70
C CYS A 50 9.54 -23.40 -14.10
N ASN A 51 8.71 -23.20 -15.12
CA ASN A 51 9.09 -23.51 -16.51
C ASN A 51 10.31 -22.72 -17.00
N ASN A 52 10.47 -21.48 -16.54
CA ASN A 52 11.60 -20.62 -16.89
C ASN A 52 12.68 -20.59 -15.79
N GLY A 53 12.77 -21.66 -14.98
CA GLY A 53 13.85 -21.89 -14.03
C GLY A 53 13.41 -22.03 -12.57
N ILE A 54 14.41 -22.23 -11.70
CA ILE A 54 14.22 -22.46 -10.27
C ILE A 54 14.12 -21.12 -9.54
N VAL A 55 13.20 -21.01 -8.57
CA VAL A 55 13.13 -19.87 -7.63
C VAL A 55 13.61 -20.35 -6.26
N GLN A 56 14.67 -19.71 -5.77
CA GLN A 56 15.21 -19.93 -4.43
C GLN A 56 14.40 -19.16 -3.37
N PRO A 57 14.37 -19.63 -2.10
CA PRO A 57 13.74 -18.87 -1.00
C PRO A 57 14.23 -17.42 -0.91
N GLN A 58 15.53 -17.19 -1.07
CA GLN A 58 16.15 -15.87 -1.01
C GLN A 58 15.64 -14.94 -2.13
N GLU A 59 15.26 -15.48 -3.30
CA GLU A 59 14.66 -14.69 -4.37
C GLU A 59 13.22 -14.26 -4.03
N LEU A 60 12.48 -15.06 -3.26
CA LEU A 60 11.14 -14.74 -2.81
C LEU A 60 11.15 -13.63 -1.77
N ILE A 61 12.01 -13.73 -0.75
CA ILE A 61 12.10 -12.68 0.28
C ILE A 61 12.62 -11.36 -0.30
N ALA A 62 13.59 -11.40 -1.22
CA ALA A 62 14.07 -10.21 -1.91
C ALA A 62 12.97 -9.56 -2.75
N PHE A 63 12.10 -10.36 -3.37
CA PHE A 63 10.97 -9.84 -4.12
C PHE A 63 9.86 -9.28 -3.23
N ALA A 64 9.52 -9.93 -2.11
CA ALA A 64 8.59 -9.36 -1.13
C ALA A 64 9.12 -8.02 -0.60
N LYS A 65 10.42 -7.95 -0.27
CA LYS A 65 11.07 -6.70 0.13
C LYS A 65 10.95 -5.63 -0.94
N SER A 66 11.11 -5.95 -2.23
CA SER A 66 10.96 -4.94 -3.29
C SER A 66 9.54 -4.36 -3.39
N GLN A 67 8.50 -5.16 -3.08
CA GLN A 67 7.13 -4.65 -3.00
C GLN A 67 6.94 -3.73 -1.79
N VAL A 68 7.52 -4.08 -0.64
CA VAL A 68 7.52 -3.20 0.55
C VAL A 68 8.28 -1.91 0.28
N ASP A 69 9.47 -1.99 -0.29
CA ASP A 69 10.28 -0.82 -0.64
C ASP A 69 9.51 0.07 -1.61
N TYR A 70 8.81 -0.49 -2.61
CA TYR A 70 7.93 0.29 -3.50
C TYR A 70 6.84 1.00 -2.69
N ILE A 71 6.14 0.31 -1.80
CA ILE A 71 5.10 0.92 -0.94
C ILE A 71 5.67 2.05 -0.09
N LEU A 72 6.91 1.94 0.37
CA LEU A 72 7.55 2.90 1.27
C LEU A 72 8.34 4.01 0.58
N GLY A 73 8.39 4.03 -0.77
CA GLY A 73 8.94 5.17 -1.52
C GLY A 73 9.90 4.83 -2.66
N SER A 74 10.33 3.58 -2.80
CA SER A 74 11.17 3.13 -3.93
C SER A 74 10.33 2.90 -5.18
N ASN A 75 9.69 3.97 -5.66
CA ASN A 75 8.81 3.97 -6.82
C ASN A 75 9.04 5.25 -7.67
N PRO A 76 8.50 5.32 -8.90
CA PRO A 76 8.73 6.46 -9.80
C PRO A 76 8.33 7.83 -9.22
N LYS A 77 7.40 7.87 -8.27
CA LYS A 77 6.93 9.10 -7.60
C LYS A 77 7.78 9.49 -6.38
N GLN A 78 8.73 8.65 -5.96
CA GLN A 78 9.50 8.81 -4.74
C GLN A 78 8.60 9.15 -3.53
N MET A 79 7.47 8.46 -3.45
CA MET A 79 6.39 8.73 -2.50
C MET A 79 6.05 7.48 -1.70
N SER A 80 6.00 7.59 -0.38
CA SER A 80 5.46 6.54 0.47
C SER A 80 3.94 6.48 0.31
N TYR A 81 3.39 5.31 0.04
CA TYR A 81 1.95 5.04 0.10
C TYR A 81 1.48 4.68 1.51
N MET A 82 2.38 4.68 2.50
CA MET A 82 2.05 4.65 3.92
C MET A 82 2.02 6.08 4.47
N VAL A 83 0.86 6.51 4.96
CA VAL A 83 0.61 7.86 5.48
C VAL A 83 1.51 8.14 6.68
N GLY A 84 2.15 9.31 6.70
CA GLY A 84 3.04 9.74 7.78
C GLY A 84 4.42 9.06 7.79
N PHE A 85 4.75 8.23 6.80
CA PHE A 85 6.06 7.61 6.67
C PHE A 85 6.86 8.26 5.53
N GLY A 86 8.13 8.58 5.80
CA GLY A 86 9.02 9.21 4.82
C GLY A 86 8.72 10.71 4.57
N PRO A 87 9.52 11.37 3.72
CA PRO A 87 9.40 12.82 3.47
C PRO A 87 8.23 13.20 2.55
N ASN A 88 7.69 12.26 1.79
CA ASN A 88 6.63 12.48 0.82
C ASN A 88 5.58 11.35 0.94
N TYR A 89 4.35 11.67 1.32
CA TYR A 89 3.27 10.71 1.57
C TYR A 89 1.88 11.36 1.33
N PRO A 90 0.80 10.57 1.13
CA PRO A 90 -0.56 11.07 0.95
C PRO A 90 -1.07 11.92 2.11
N LYS A 91 -1.59 13.09 1.80
CA LYS A 91 -2.10 14.07 2.76
C LYS A 91 -3.60 14.32 2.63
N GLN A 92 -4.23 13.83 1.56
CA GLN A 92 -5.67 13.96 1.32
C GLN A 92 -6.37 12.59 1.20
N VAL A 93 -6.03 11.65 2.10
CA VAL A 93 -6.66 10.32 2.12
C VAL A 93 -8.18 10.40 2.27
N HIS A 94 -8.91 9.49 1.60
CA HIS A 94 -10.37 9.35 1.68
C HIS A 94 -10.76 8.74 3.03
N HIS A 95 -10.69 9.53 4.11
CA HIS A 95 -11.03 9.08 5.45
C HIS A 95 -11.72 10.20 6.22
N ARG A 96 -12.97 9.99 6.64
CA ARG A 96 -13.84 11.03 7.22
C ARG A 96 -13.21 11.71 8.43
N GLU A 97 -12.77 10.91 9.41
CA GLU A 97 -12.12 11.44 10.61
C GLU A 97 -10.73 12.02 10.34
N ALA A 98 -10.12 11.71 9.19
CA ALA A 98 -8.88 12.37 8.78
C ALA A 98 -9.18 13.78 8.28
N SER A 99 -10.24 13.89 7.47
CA SER A 99 -10.63 15.13 6.79
C SER A 99 -11.31 16.16 7.68
N ILE A 100 -12.07 15.73 8.69
CA ILE A 100 -12.82 16.62 9.57
C ILE A 100 -11.95 16.99 10.78
N VAL A 101 -11.95 18.27 11.18
CA VAL A 101 -11.19 18.74 12.35
C VAL A 101 -11.47 17.90 13.60
N SER A 102 -10.43 17.68 14.40
CA SER A 102 -10.59 16.98 15.68
C SER A 102 -11.41 17.82 16.66
N ILE A 103 -12.27 17.16 17.44
CA ILE A 103 -12.98 17.77 18.58
C ILE A 103 -12.02 18.41 19.62
N LYS A 104 -10.76 17.96 19.65
CA LYS A 104 -9.72 18.56 20.52
C LYS A 104 -9.24 19.93 20.03
N GLN A 105 -9.40 20.22 18.74
CA GLN A 105 -9.01 21.48 18.11
C GLN A 105 -10.20 22.40 17.94
N ASP A 106 -11.34 21.88 17.49
CA ASP A 106 -12.61 22.62 17.40
C ASP A 106 -13.74 21.75 17.97
N PRO A 107 -14.31 22.11 19.14
CA PRO A 107 -15.36 21.32 19.76
C PRO A 107 -16.74 21.48 19.10
N ASN A 108 -16.89 22.37 18.12
CA ASN A 108 -18.16 22.58 17.44
C ASN A 108 -18.57 21.32 16.66
N PRO A 109 -19.82 20.84 16.79
CA PRO A 109 -20.30 19.71 16.01
C PRO A 109 -20.27 20.03 14.51
N VAL A 110 -19.73 19.09 13.72
CA VAL A 110 -19.79 19.15 12.25
C VAL A 110 -21.01 18.37 11.79
N GLY A 111 -21.97 19.04 11.15
CA GLY A 111 -23.16 18.41 10.59
C GLY A 111 -22.83 17.48 9.41
N CYS A 112 -23.75 16.58 9.07
CA CYS A 112 -23.52 15.65 7.95
C CYS A 112 -23.25 16.36 6.62
N GLN A 113 -24.01 17.42 6.32
CA GLN A 113 -23.81 18.20 5.09
C GLN A 113 -22.54 19.04 5.15
N ASP A 114 -22.19 19.57 6.32
CA ASP A 114 -20.97 20.35 6.54
C ASP A 114 -19.73 19.46 6.36
N GLY A 115 -19.81 18.18 6.76
CA GLY A 115 -18.80 17.16 6.46
C GLY A 115 -18.48 17.06 4.96
N PHE A 116 -19.48 17.21 4.09
CA PHE A 116 -19.25 17.24 2.65
C PHE A 116 -18.81 18.61 2.14
N ASN A 117 -19.56 19.66 2.52
CA ASN A 117 -19.41 21.00 1.98
C ASN A 117 -18.10 21.68 2.44
N GLU A 118 -17.73 21.50 3.71
CA GLU A 118 -16.58 22.17 4.33
C GLU A 118 -15.33 21.30 4.36
N TRP A 119 -15.48 19.98 4.49
CA TRP A 119 -14.35 19.07 4.75
C TRP A 119 -14.02 18.16 3.57
N PHE A 120 -14.98 17.40 3.05
CA PHE A 120 -14.72 16.45 1.97
C PHE A 120 -14.17 17.11 0.70
N ASN A 121 -14.77 18.23 0.28
CA ASN A 121 -14.38 18.94 -0.94
C ASN A 121 -13.18 19.88 -0.77
N LYS A 122 -12.70 20.06 0.46
CA LYS A 122 -11.59 20.98 0.77
C LYS A 122 -10.29 20.49 0.15
N LYS A 123 -9.60 21.35 -0.62
CA LYS A 123 -8.34 20.98 -1.30
C LYS A 123 -7.10 21.06 -0.41
N SER A 124 -7.24 21.47 0.84
CA SER A 124 -6.15 21.43 1.82
C SER A 124 -5.90 20.00 2.31
N GLU A 125 -4.72 19.80 2.88
CA GLU A 125 -4.36 18.59 3.62
C GLU A 125 -5.39 18.26 4.71
N ASN A 126 -5.52 16.97 5.02
CA ASN A 126 -6.35 16.47 6.11
C ASN A 126 -5.82 17.02 7.46
N PRO A 127 -6.69 17.56 8.35
CA PRO A 127 -6.28 18.06 9.65
C PRO A 127 -5.72 16.96 10.57
N ASN A 128 -6.15 15.70 10.40
CA ASN A 128 -5.64 14.57 11.17
C ASN A 128 -4.87 13.60 10.27
N VAL A 129 -3.61 13.33 10.61
CA VAL A 129 -2.76 12.38 9.89
C VAL A 129 -3.06 10.96 10.36
N VAL A 130 -3.53 10.10 9.45
CA VAL A 130 -3.81 8.68 9.74
C VAL A 130 -2.52 7.86 9.64
N VAL A 131 -1.60 8.11 10.58
CA VAL A 131 -0.24 7.54 10.57
C VAL A 131 -0.28 6.02 10.42
N GLY A 132 0.52 5.50 9.50
CA GLY A 132 0.68 4.07 9.23
C GLY A 132 -0.39 3.48 8.30
N SER A 133 -1.45 4.21 7.96
CA SER A 133 -2.46 3.73 7.01
C SER A 133 -1.88 3.60 5.60
N ILE A 134 -2.25 2.54 4.89
CA ILE A 134 -1.82 2.31 3.51
C ILE A 134 -3.00 2.60 2.59
N VAL A 135 -2.80 3.52 1.65
CA VAL A 135 -3.81 3.89 0.65
C VAL A 135 -3.96 2.80 -0.42
N GLY A 136 -4.94 2.94 -1.32
CA GLY A 136 -5.15 2.02 -2.45
C GLY A 136 -3.99 1.95 -3.44
N GLY A 137 -3.23 3.05 -3.57
CA GLY A 137 -1.98 3.11 -4.32
C GLY A 137 -2.13 3.55 -5.78
N PRO A 138 -1.06 3.43 -6.59
CA PRO A 138 -1.01 4.01 -7.92
C PRO A 138 -1.76 3.17 -8.97
N ASN A 139 -2.00 3.78 -10.13
CA ASN A 139 -2.50 3.07 -11.31
C ASN A 139 -1.37 2.31 -12.04
N GLN A 140 -1.68 1.74 -13.22
CA GLN A 140 -0.72 0.99 -14.02
C GLN A 140 0.54 1.78 -14.43
N GLY A 141 0.39 3.09 -14.66
CA GLY A 141 1.48 3.98 -15.04
C GLY A 141 2.25 4.55 -13.85
N ASP A 142 2.05 3.99 -12.65
CA ASP A 142 2.66 4.47 -11.39
C ASP A 142 2.18 5.89 -11.00
N GLU A 143 1.04 6.32 -11.54
CA GLU A 143 0.43 7.61 -11.23
C GLU A 143 -0.51 7.50 -10.02
N TYR A 144 -0.32 8.42 -9.08
CA TYR A 144 -1.14 8.56 -7.87
C TYR A 144 -1.60 10.01 -7.74
N ARG A 145 -2.92 10.21 -7.60
CA ARG A 145 -3.53 11.52 -7.38
C ARG A 145 -4.04 11.61 -5.95
N ASP A 146 -3.34 12.39 -5.13
CA ASP A 146 -3.65 12.61 -3.71
C ASP A 146 -4.84 13.55 -3.54
N GLU A 147 -6.03 13.03 -3.82
CA GLU A 147 -7.29 13.75 -3.73
C GLU A 147 -8.31 12.91 -2.99
N ARG A 148 -9.03 13.57 -2.07
CA ARG A 148 -9.99 12.90 -1.20
C ARG A 148 -11.15 12.28 -1.97
N ASP A 149 -11.53 12.80 -3.12
CA ASP A 149 -12.58 12.22 -3.96
C ASP A 149 -12.09 11.05 -4.82
N ASN A 150 -10.78 10.83 -4.91
CA ASN A 150 -10.17 9.71 -5.60
C ASN A 150 -10.10 8.45 -4.69
N TYR A 151 -11.26 7.97 -4.25
CA TYR A 151 -11.37 6.80 -3.38
C TYR A 151 -10.71 5.54 -3.97
N GLN A 152 -10.56 5.45 -5.30
CA GLN A 152 -9.89 4.31 -5.95
C GLN A 152 -8.41 4.17 -5.57
N GLN A 153 -7.73 5.31 -5.33
CA GLN A 153 -6.31 5.35 -4.98
C GLN A 153 -6.09 5.80 -3.54
N ALA A 154 -6.88 6.76 -3.04
CA ALA A 154 -6.65 7.44 -1.78
C ALA A 154 -7.37 6.80 -0.57
N GLU A 155 -8.15 5.73 -0.77
CA GLU A 155 -8.82 5.01 0.32
C GLU A 155 -7.80 4.22 1.16
N PRO A 156 -7.66 4.53 2.46
CA PRO A 156 -6.97 3.64 3.38
C PRO A 156 -7.91 2.51 3.82
N ALA A 157 -7.40 1.28 3.92
CA ALA A 157 -8.20 0.15 4.38
C ALA A 157 -7.43 -0.76 5.34
N THR A 158 -8.13 -1.30 6.33
CA THR A 158 -7.59 -2.33 7.24
C THR A 158 -7.05 -3.54 6.49
N ALA A 159 -7.69 -3.91 5.37
CA ALA A 159 -7.24 -4.98 4.49
C ALA A 159 -5.90 -4.68 3.80
N ASN A 160 -5.55 -3.41 3.55
CA ASN A 160 -4.24 -3.03 3.03
C ASN A 160 -3.17 -3.24 4.11
N ASN A 161 -3.48 -2.81 5.33
CA ASN A 161 -2.57 -2.81 6.47
C ASN A 161 -2.30 -4.20 7.05
N ALA A 162 -3.33 -5.02 7.26
CA ALA A 162 -3.22 -6.23 8.06
C ALA A 162 -2.13 -7.21 7.55
N PRO A 163 -2.01 -7.52 6.24
CA PRO A 163 -0.95 -8.39 5.76
C PRO A 163 0.43 -7.75 5.83
N LEU A 164 0.52 -6.43 5.60
CA LEU A 164 1.81 -5.74 5.56
C LEU A 164 2.50 -5.76 6.92
N VAL A 165 1.74 -5.69 8.04
CA VAL A 165 2.31 -5.77 9.39
C VAL A 165 3.16 -7.02 9.57
N GLY A 166 2.70 -8.17 9.10
CA GLY A 166 3.47 -9.43 9.17
C GLY A 166 4.74 -9.41 8.32
N VAL A 167 4.68 -8.80 7.13
CA VAL A 167 5.86 -8.65 6.25
C VAL A 167 6.89 -7.73 6.90
N LEU A 168 6.46 -6.58 7.43
CA LEU A 168 7.35 -5.62 8.10
C LEU A 168 8.02 -6.25 9.32
N ALA A 169 7.26 -6.98 10.15
CA ALA A 169 7.82 -7.71 11.29
C ALA A 169 8.90 -8.72 10.86
N ARG A 170 8.71 -9.40 9.72
CA ARG A 170 9.68 -10.35 9.20
C ARG A 170 10.93 -9.70 8.60
N LEU A 171 10.79 -8.51 8.01
CA LEU A 171 11.89 -7.76 7.37
C LEU A 171 12.68 -6.86 8.34
N ALA A 172 12.13 -6.57 9.52
CA ALA A 172 12.79 -5.77 10.54
C ALA A 172 13.91 -6.51 11.31
N ASN A 173 14.11 -7.80 11.03
CA ASN A 173 15.11 -8.66 11.65
C ASN A 173 16.40 -8.76 10.84
#